data_AF-A0A1E3SQG5-F1
#
_entry.id   AF-A0A1E3SQG5-F1
#
_cell.length_a   1.000
_cell.length_b   1.000
_cell.length_c   1.000
_cell.angle_alpha   90.00
_cell.angle_beta   90.00
_cell.angle_gamma   90.00
#
_symmetry.space_group_name_H-M   'P 1'
#
loop_
_entity.id
_entity.type
_entity.pdbx_description
1 polymer ?
#
loop_
_entity_poly.entity_id
_entity_poly.type
_entity_poly.pdbx_seq_one_letter_code
_entity_poly.pdbx_strand_id
1 'polypeptide(L)'
;MTTTSLRLRGTELRYVLTWHLALHGTTTVQELIRALRYHNFDAGERAAKSISDALRWERRYGRVVRLARGRYGPGCMPRGTEHRIHRRVLALRRRAAELSLEGGHNGRSSCG
;
A
#
# COMPACT_ATOMS: atom_id res chain seq x y z
N MET A 1 0.22 -15.52 15.33
CA MET A 1 0.05 -14.07 15.53
C MET A 1 -0.83 -13.54 14.41
N THR A 2 -2.14 -13.43 14.65
CA THR A 2 -3.08 -12.84 13.68
C THR A 2 -3.02 -11.32 13.79
N THR A 3 -2.07 -10.71 13.09
CA THR A 3 -2.00 -9.25 12.97
C THR A 3 -3.27 -8.78 12.29
N THR A 4 -4.06 -7.91 12.92
CA THR A 4 -5.31 -7.37 12.40
C THR A 4 -5.04 -6.39 11.26
N SER A 5 -4.54 -6.93 10.14
CA SER A 5 -4.09 -6.17 8.98
C SER A 5 -5.11 -6.28 7.86
N LEU A 6 -5.43 -5.16 7.22
CA LEU A 6 -6.34 -5.15 6.08
C LEU A 6 -5.63 -5.73 4.85
N ARG A 7 -6.11 -6.87 4.35
CA ARG A 7 -5.49 -7.55 3.21
C ARG A 7 -5.89 -6.88 1.89
N LEU A 8 -4.94 -6.21 1.25
CA LEU A 8 -5.12 -5.56 -0.05
C LEU A 8 -4.86 -6.55 -1.18
N ARG A 9 -5.75 -6.59 -2.18
CA ARG A 9 -5.61 -7.45 -3.36
C ARG A 9 -5.79 -6.67 -4.66
N GLY A 10 -5.06 -7.10 -5.69
CA GLY A 10 -5.26 -6.68 -7.08
C GLY A 10 -5.24 -5.16 -7.29
N THR A 11 -6.40 -4.58 -7.57
CA THR A 11 -6.60 -3.15 -7.89
C THR A 11 -6.37 -2.22 -6.70
N GLU A 12 -6.75 -2.64 -5.50
CA GLU A 12 -6.60 -1.81 -4.29
C GLU A 12 -5.13 -1.62 -3.94
N LEU A 13 -4.34 -2.69 -4.06
CA LEU A 13 -2.89 -2.63 -3.90
C LEU A 13 -2.26 -1.67 -4.92
N ARG A 14 -2.65 -1.76 -6.19
CA ARG A 14 -2.16 -0.86 -7.25
C ARG A 14 -2.43 0.60 -6.90
N TYR A 15 -3.66 0.91 -6.48
CA TYR A 15 -4.07 2.27 -6.13
C TYR A 15 -3.29 2.84 -4.94
N VAL A 16 -3.09 2.05 -3.88
CA VAL A 16 -2.31 2.46 -2.71
C VAL A 16 -0.86 2.74 -3.09
N LEU A 17 -0.26 1.88 -3.91
CA LEU A 17 1.13 2.05 -4.36
C LEU A 17 1.30 3.29 -5.25
N THR A 18 0.40 3.50 -6.21
CA THR A 18 0.48 4.67 -7.10
C THR A 18 0.28 5.97 -6.33
N TRP A 19 -0.65 6.00 -5.37
CA TRP A 19 -0.83 7.16 -4.48
C TRP A 19 0.39 7.42 -3.60
N HIS A 20 1.00 6.37 -3.04
CA HIS A 20 2.21 6.50 -2.23
C HIS A 20 3.39 7.04 -3.05
N LEU A 21 3.55 6.59 -4.30
CA LEU A 21 4.54 7.14 -5.24
C LEU A 21 4.26 8.60 -5.61
N ALA A 22 2.99 9.00 -5.74
CA ALA A 22 2.63 10.38 -6.00
C ALA A 22 2.97 11.32 -4.83
N LEU A 23 2.81 10.85 -3.59
CA LEU A 23 3.10 11.63 -2.38
C LEU A 23 4.59 11.69 -2.01
N HIS A 24 5.29 10.55 -2.08
CA HIS A 24 6.69 10.44 -1.64
C HIS A 24 7.69 10.57 -2.79
N GLY A 25 7.22 10.53 -4.04
CA GLY A 25 8.08 10.58 -5.21
C GLY A 25 8.84 9.27 -5.43
N THR A 26 10.16 9.36 -5.48
CA THR A 26 11.02 8.22 -5.81
C THR A 26 11.17 7.28 -4.61
N THR A 27 10.61 6.08 -4.71
CA THR A 27 10.55 5.12 -3.61
C THR A 27 11.01 3.73 -4.04
N THR A 28 11.54 2.96 -3.09
CA THR A 28 11.97 1.57 -3.33
C THR A 28 10.89 0.56 -2.97
N VAL A 29 10.99 -0.68 -3.46
CA VAL A 29 10.08 -1.77 -3.08
C VAL A 29 10.08 -2.00 -1.57
N GLN A 30 11.25 -1.91 -0.92
CA GLN A 30 11.38 -2.07 0.53
C GLN A 30 10.63 -0.97 1.29
N GLU A 31 10.75 0.29 0.83
CA GLU A 31 10.01 1.41 1.42
C GLU A 31 8.50 1.26 1.22
N LEU A 32 8.05 0.75 0.07
CA LEU A 32 6.62 0.43 -0.15
C LEU A 32 6.12 -0.64 0.83
N ILE A 33 6.91 -1.69 1.06
CA ILE A 33 6.56 -2.73 2.05
C ILE A 33 6.48 -2.12 3.45
N ARG A 34 7.44 -1.27 3.81
CA ARG A 34 7.47 -0.60 5.12
C ARG A 34 6.26 0.32 5.30
N ALA A 35 5.91 1.10 4.28
CA ALA A 35 4.74 1.97 4.30
C ALA A 35 3.42 1.18 4.41
N LEU A 36 3.30 0.05 3.71
CA LEU A 36 2.14 -0.83 3.84
C LEU A 36 2.01 -1.37 5.27
N ARG A 37 3.10 -1.87 5.85
CA ARG A 37 3.11 -2.36 7.24
C ARG A 37 2.78 -1.25 8.24
N TYR A 38 3.29 -0.03 8.03
CA TYR A 38 2.99 1.13 8.87
C TYR A 38 1.49 1.47 8.86
N HIS A 39 0.80 1.26 7.75
CA HIS A 39 -0.64 1.47 7.63
C HIS A 39 -1.48 0.23 7.97
N ASN A 40 -0.90 -0.80 8.58
CA ASN A 40 -1.58 -2.09 8.84
C ASN A 40 -2.18 -2.73 7.58
N PHE A 41 -1.57 -2.51 6.42
CA PHE A 41 -1.95 -3.20 5.18
C PHE A 41 -1.13 -4.47 5.00
N ASP A 42 -1.80 -5.54 4.62
CA ASP A 42 -1.18 -6.79 4.21
C ASP A 42 -1.35 -7.02 2.71
N ALA A 43 -0.25 -7.21 1.98
CA ALA A 43 -0.28 -7.61 0.57
C ALA A 43 -0.24 -9.15 0.40
N GLY A 44 -0.38 -9.88 1.51
CA GLY A 44 -0.30 -11.33 1.62
C GLY A 44 1.14 -11.84 1.72
N GLU A 45 1.29 -13.17 1.81
CA GLU A 45 2.57 -13.87 1.97
C GLU A 45 3.67 -13.47 0.98
N ARG A 46 3.28 -13.05 -0.24
CA ARG A 46 4.20 -12.60 -1.29
C ARG A 46 4.06 -11.12 -1.58
N ALA A 47 3.99 -10.30 -0.54
CA ALA A 47 3.88 -8.84 -0.63
C ALA A 47 4.84 -8.24 -1.67
N ALA A 48 6.13 -8.61 -1.63
CA ALA A 48 7.13 -8.12 -2.59
C ALA A 48 6.80 -8.48 -4.05
N LYS A 49 6.24 -9.68 -4.30
CA LYS A 49 5.84 -10.11 -5.65
C LYS A 49 4.59 -9.37 -6.11
N SER A 50 3.58 -9.25 -5.24
CA SER A 50 2.35 -8.51 -5.53
C SER A 50 2.64 -7.05 -5.83
N ILE A 51 3.52 -6.41 -5.06
CA ILE A 51 3.97 -5.03 -5.29
C ILE A 51 4.72 -4.93 -6.62
N SER A 52 5.64 -5.85 -6.89
CA SER A 52 6.39 -5.87 -8.14
C SER A 52 5.49 -6.06 -9.38
N ASP A 53 4.45 -6.90 -9.27
CA ASP A 53 3.48 -7.12 -10.34
C ASP A 53 2.57 -5.90 -10.55
N ALA A 54 2.09 -5.29 -9.46
CA ALA A 54 1.34 -4.04 -9.49
C ALA A 54 2.15 -2.90 -10.14
N LEU A 55 3.43 -2.75 -9.78
CA LEU A 55 4.31 -1.76 -10.39
C LEU A 55 4.58 -2.07 -11.87
N ARG A 56 4.69 -3.35 -12.25
CA ARG A 56 4.82 -3.75 -13.66
C ARG A 56 3.57 -3.34 -14.46
N TRP A 57 2.39 -3.52 -13.89
CA TRP A 57 1.12 -3.07 -14.46
C TRP A 57 1.08 -1.55 -14.63
N GLU A 58 1.34 -0.79 -13.57
CA GLU A 58 1.29 0.68 -13.61
C GLU A 58 2.38 1.29 -14.52
N ARG A 59 3.53 0.63 -14.66
CA ARG A 59 4.55 0.96 -15.67
C ARG A 59 4.02 0.82 -17.09
N ARG A 60 3.25 -0.23 -17.39
CA ARG A 60 2.63 -0.43 -18.71
C ARG A 60 1.63 0.68 -19.05
N TYR A 61 0.96 1.23 -18.04
CA TYR A 61 0.04 2.37 -18.20
C TYR A 61 0.74 3.74 -18.20
N GLY A 62 2.07 3.81 -18.05
CA GLY A 62 2.82 5.07 -18.01
C GLY A 62 2.66 5.89 -16.72
N ARG A 63 1.98 5.33 -15.71
CA ARG A 63 1.72 6.01 -14.43
C ARG A 63 2.87 5.89 -13.44
N VAL A 64 3.75 4.93 -13.65
CA VAL A 64 4.95 4.71 -12.84
C VAL A 64 6.14 4.56 -13.77
N VAL A 65 7.26 5.19 -13.42
CA VAL A 65 8.52 5.05 -14.14
C VAL A 65 9.54 4.33 -13.26
N ARG A 66 10.29 3.41 -13.86
CA ARG A 66 11.39 2.75 -13.15
C ARG A 66 12.64 3.58 -13.39
N LEU A 67 13.14 4.21 -12.33
CA LEU A 67 14.32 5.08 -12.40
C LEU A 67 15.62 4.29 -12.25
N ALA A 68 15.64 3.25 -11.42
CA ALA A 68 16.81 2.37 -11.27
C ALA A 68 16.41 0.95 -10.84
N ARG A 69 17.38 0.07 -10.59
CA ARG A 69 17.11 -1.26 -10.03
C ARG A 69 16.47 -1.12 -8.64
N GLY A 70 15.22 -1.57 -8.51
CA GLY A 70 14.45 -1.47 -7.26
C GLY A 70 13.93 -0.08 -6.89
N ARG A 71 14.15 0.95 -7.73
CA ARG A 71 13.64 2.32 -7.53
C ARG A 71 12.57 2.67 -8.55
N TYR A 72 11.44 3.16 -8.06
CA TYR A 72 10.28 3.56 -8.84
C TYR A 72 9.93 5.01 -8.53
N GLY A 73 9.53 5.77 -9.54
CA GLY A 73 9.07 7.15 -9.40
C GLY A 73 7.66 7.33 -9.96
N PRO A 74 6.98 8.41 -9.57
CA PRO A 74 5.69 8.78 -10.13
C PRO A 74 5.85 9.10 -11.62
N GLY A 75 4.97 8.54 -12.45
CA GLY A 75 4.78 8.95 -13.83
C GLY A 75 3.70 10.04 -13.94
N CYS A 76 3.15 10.22 -15.14
CA CYS A 76 2.09 11.19 -15.37
C CYS A 76 0.73 10.57 -14.99
N MET A 77 0.02 11.19 -14.02
CA MET A 77 -1.33 10.76 -13.62
C MET A 77 -2.38 11.82 -13.96
N PRO A 78 -3.46 11.47 -14.69
CA PRO A 78 -4.59 12.37 -14.90
C PRO A 78 -5.33 12.65 -13.59
N ARG A 79 -5.64 13.92 -13.31
CA ARG A 79 -6.27 14.35 -12.04
C ARG A 79 -7.60 13.67 -11.71
N GLY A 80 -8.39 13.29 -12.71
CA GLY A 80 -9.63 12.54 -12.48
C GLY A 80 -9.38 11.12 -11.92
N THR A 81 -8.32 10.46 -12.37
CA THR A 81 -7.93 9.13 -11.85
C THR A 81 -7.32 9.26 -10.47
N GLU A 82 -6.48 10.28 -10.25
CA GLU A 82 -5.89 10.61 -8.96
C GLU A 82 -6.96 10.77 -7.88
N HIS A 83 -7.99 11.57 -8.16
CA HIS A 83 -9.04 11.84 -7.20
C HIS A 83 -9.88 10.59 -6.85
N ARG A 84 -10.11 9.70 -7.83
CA ARG A 84 -10.78 8.40 -7.60
C ARG A 84 -9.91 7.46 -6.75
N ILE A 85 -8.62 7.41 -7.06
CA ILE A 85 -7.64 6.62 -6.30
C ILE A 85 -7.55 7.14 -4.87
N HIS A 86 -7.41 8.44 -4.68
CA HIS A 86 -7.31 9.08 -3.37
C HIS A 86 -8.52 8.75 -2.49
N ARG A 87 -9.75 8.92 -3.01
CA ARG A 87 -10.97 8.56 -2.26
C ARG A 87 -10.99 7.09 -1.86
N ARG A 88 -10.54 6.18 -2.75
CA ARG A 88 -10.49 4.75 -2.45
C ARG A 88 -9.43 4.42 -1.40
N VAL A 89 -8.23 5.01 -1.51
CA VAL A 89 -7.14 4.84 -0.54
C VAL A 89 -7.54 5.38 0.83
N LEU A 90 -8.23 6.52 0.89
CA LEU A 90 -8.74 7.07 2.14
C LEU A 90 -9.75 6.14 2.82
N ALA A 91 -10.67 5.55 2.05
CA ALA A 91 -11.62 4.56 2.56
C ALA A 91 -10.91 3.29 3.09
N LEU A 92 -9.88 2.81 2.40
CA LEU A 92 -9.07 1.68 2.85
C LEU A 92 -8.30 2.00 4.14
N ARG A 93 -7.74 3.20 4.25
CA ARG A 93 -7.07 3.66 5.47
C ARG A 93 -8.03 3.73 6.66
N ARG A 94 -9.26 4.22 6.47
CA ARG A 94 -10.31 4.21 7.51
C ARG A 94 -10.61 2.79 7.98
N ARG A 95 -10.85 1.86 7.04
CA ARG A 95 -11.09 0.44 7.36
C ARG A 95 -9.94 -0.22 8.10
N ALA A 96 -8.70 0.06 7.68
CA ALA A 96 -7.52 -0.46 8.38
C ALA A 96 -7.39 0.12 9.80
N ALA A 97 -7.76 1.39 10.00
CA ALA A 97 -7.78 2.00 11.32
C ALA A 97 -8.88 1.38 12.21
N GLU A 98 -10.09 1.16 11.69
CA GLU A 98 -11.19 0.46 12.39
C GLU A 98 -10.76 -0.94 12.85
N LEU A 99 -10.18 -1.73 11.94
CA LEU A 99 -9.65 -3.07 12.27
C LEU A 99 -8.52 -3.01 13.30
N SER A 100 -7.65 -2.01 13.22
CA SER A 100 -6.56 -1.83 14.19
C SER A 100 -7.09 -1.42 15.58
N LEU A 101 -8.20 -0.68 15.66
CA LEU A 101 -8.84 -0.31 16.92
C LEU A 101 -9.49 -1.53 17.58
N GLU A 102 -10.15 -2.39 16.80
CA GLU A 102 -10.72 -3.66 17.29
C GLU A 102 -9.63 -4.64 17.77
N GLY A 103 -8.46 -4.65 17.11
CA GLY A 103 -7.30 -5.44 17.54
C GLY A 103 -6.59 -4.96 18.81
N GLY A 104 -6.89 -3.74 19.28
CA GLY A 104 -6.26 -3.13 20.47
C GLY A 104 -6.73 -3.70 21.82
N HIS A 105 -7.72 -4.60 21.83
CA HIS A 105 -8.33 -5.15 23.04
C HIS A 105 -7.82 -6.54 23.45
N ASN A 106 -6.59 -6.91 23.08
CA ASN A 106 -6.00 -8.17 23.55
C ASN A 106 -4.52 -8.03 23.94
N GLY A 107 -4.26 -7.11 24.87
CA GLY A 107 -2.94 -6.84 25.42
C GLY A 107 -2.99 -6.50 26.90
N ARG A 108 -3.74 -7.27 27.71
CA ARG A 108 -3.59 -7.23 29.17
C ARG A 108 -3.53 -8.62 29.78
N SER A 109 -2.49 -8.76 30.62
CA SER A 109 -2.31 -9.72 31.70
C SER A 109 -1.78 -11.10 31.34
N SER A 110 -0.47 -11.26 31.54
CA SER A 110 0.06 -12.38 32.33
C SER A 110 1.45 -12.03 32.85
N CYS A 111 1.53 -11.78 34.16
CA CYS A 111 2.68 -12.08 35.01
C CYS A 111 2.10 -12.39 36.40
N GLY A 112 1.98 -13.69 36.71
CA GLY A 112 1.73 -14.27 38.02
C GLY A 112 2.61 -15.50 38.13
#